data_AF-A0A2N6F4K2-F1
#
_entry.id   AF-A0A2N6F4K2-F1
#
_cell.length_a   1.000
_cell.length_b   1.000
_cell.length_c   1.000
_cell.angle_alpha   90.00
_cell.angle_beta   90.00
_cell.angle_gamma   90.00
#
_symmetry.space_group_name_H-M   'P 1'
#
loop_
_entity.id
_entity.type
_entity.pdbx_description
1 polymer ?
#
loop_
_entity_poly.entity_id
_entity_poly.type
_entity_poly.pdbx_seq_one_letter_code
_entity_poly.pdbx_strand_id
1 'polypeptide(L)'
;MIKFLPLLCLIPLWGCSSGIPVEDTYLTMKGPHARAARFEPSGLAHQGENLFVFNDKNDEPPVYLYHLQEGLFLIENIPLRTADGRIIEARKFEDASASNRGSREIYAVTSYDRPDPAYNRLIKISPRSGGGWSSEELPELGAKLAELRERLNTPYMKIEAFALSRDDRAAYVGVREIGPSYKEPSYVVMIWKLPIVDGGDPLEKVLEVDTVKRFGRAEGISALEYDGLRKRYLMLTSYEGESIDALGGHLWAIPEDLLEKGTGDCDIEVLRSFLHKPEGVAVTEDGRIVVVFDDDSSRKEGDPERADREGKFNVYQNEAFYSVFE
;
A
#
# COMPACT_ATOMS: atom_id res chain seq x y z
N MET A 1 -73.24 -24.13 -13.80
CA MET A 1 -72.68 -22.80 -14.14
C MET A 1 -72.06 -22.24 -12.87
N ILE A 2 -70.77 -22.54 -12.61
CA ILE A 2 -69.99 -21.99 -11.50
C ILE A 2 -68.62 -21.65 -12.09
N LYS A 3 -68.26 -20.36 -12.01
CA LYS A 3 -67.04 -19.77 -12.56
C LYS A 3 -65.85 -20.09 -11.66
N PHE A 4 -64.77 -20.61 -12.23
CA PHE A 4 -63.46 -20.70 -11.59
C PHE A 4 -62.73 -19.36 -11.73
N LEU A 5 -62.29 -18.78 -10.60
CA LEU A 5 -61.28 -17.72 -10.57
C LEU A 5 -59.88 -18.36 -10.64
N PRO A 6 -58.89 -17.76 -11.33
CA PRO A 6 -57.51 -18.19 -11.23
C PRO A 6 -56.84 -17.63 -9.97
N LEU A 7 -56.14 -18.51 -9.25
CA LEU A 7 -55.23 -18.15 -8.15
C LEU A 7 -54.06 -17.33 -8.72
N LEU A 8 -53.91 -16.08 -8.28
CA LEU A 8 -52.67 -15.32 -8.46
C LEU A 8 -51.60 -15.93 -7.54
N CYS A 9 -50.55 -16.47 -8.15
CA CYS A 9 -49.33 -16.85 -7.44
C CYS A 9 -48.46 -15.60 -7.27
N LEU A 10 -48.37 -15.10 -6.04
CA LEU A 10 -47.40 -14.07 -5.65
C LEU A 10 -46.03 -14.74 -5.51
N ILE A 11 -45.15 -14.51 -6.49
CA ILE A 11 -43.72 -14.86 -6.40
C ILE A 11 -43.03 -13.71 -5.65
N PRO A 12 -42.34 -13.96 -4.52
CA PRO A 12 -41.45 -12.96 -3.95
C PRO A 12 -40.22 -12.84 -4.85
N LEU A 13 -39.99 -11.65 -5.42
CA LEU A 13 -38.71 -11.26 -6.01
C LEU A 13 -37.70 -11.10 -4.88
N TRP A 14 -37.04 -12.19 -4.49
CA TRP A 14 -35.77 -12.13 -3.78
C TRP A 14 -34.66 -12.21 -4.81
N GLY A 15 -34.07 -11.05 -5.11
CA GLY A 15 -32.81 -10.98 -5.84
C GLY A 15 -31.70 -11.52 -4.94
N CYS A 16 -31.39 -12.81 -5.07
CA CYS A 16 -30.12 -13.34 -4.62
C CYS A 16 -29.04 -12.83 -5.57
N SER A 17 -28.26 -11.83 -5.15
CA SER A 17 -26.89 -11.70 -5.63
C SER A 17 -26.16 -12.94 -5.14
N SER A 18 -25.93 -13.90 -6.03
CA SER A 18 -25.01 -15.01 -5.79
C SER A 18 -23.61 -14.42 -5.68
N GLY A 19 -23.25 -13.92 -4.49
CA GLY A 19 -21.87 -13.63 -4.15
C GLY A 19 -21.11 -14.94 -4.20
N ILE A 20 -20.15 -15.04 -5.11
CA ILE A 20 -19.13 -16.08 -5.02
C ILE A 20 -18.43 -15.86 -3.67
N PRO A 21 -18.29 -16.89 -2.82
CA PRO A 21 -17.54 -16.73 -1.58
C PRO A 21 -16.12 -16.28 -1.93
N VAL A 22 -15.72 -15.14 -1.38
CA VAL A 22 -14.33 -14.67 -1.45
C VAL A 22 -13.50 -15.65 -0.63
N GLU A 23 -12.67 -16.46 -1.28
CA GLU A 23 -11.74 -17.34 -0.58
C GLU A 23 -10.51 -16.52 -0.16
N ASP A 24 -10.49 -16.15 1.11
CA ASP A 24 -9.32 -15.55 1.73
C ASP A 24 -8.21 -16.61 1.80
N THR A 25 -7.11 -16.42 1.06
CA THR A 25 -5.94 -17.32 1.12
C THR A 25 -4.77 -16.62 1.80
N TYR A 26 -4.21 -17.27 2.81
CA TYR A 26 -2.98 -16.88 3.49
C TYR A 26 -1.77 -17.39 2.70
N LEU A 27 -0.83 -16.51 2.36
CA LEU A 27 0.47 -16.95 1.82
C LEU A 27 1.51 -16.88 2.93
N THR A 28 2.08 -18.03 3.27
CA THR A 28 3.20 -18.11 4.20
C THR A 28 4.50 -17.82 3.48
N MET A 29 5.36 -17.00 4.08
CA MET A 29 6.74 -16.84 3.63
C MET A 29 7.53 -18.15 3.81
N LYS A 30 8.19 -18.60 2.75
CA LYS A 30 9.05 -19.79 2.74
C LYS A 30 10.48 -19.35 2.42
N GLY A 31 11.42 -19.64 3.33
CA GLY A 31 12.85 -19.33 3.13
C GLY A 31 13.63 -19.13 4.43
N PRO A 32 14.95 -18.92 4.36
CA PRO A 32 15.83 -18.75 5.53
C PRO A 32 15.46 -17.56 6.43
N HIS A 33 14.74 -16.56 5.88
CA HIS A 33 14.24 -15.41 6.63
C HIS A 33 12.91 -15.65 7.34
N ALA A 34 12.19 -16.74 7.03
CA ALA A 34 10.91 -17.07 7.68
C ALA A 34 11.03 -17.45 9.17
N ARG A 35 12.25 -17.51 9.72
CA ARG A 35 12.50 -17.91 11.12
C ARG A 35 13.55 -17.08 11.87
N ALA A 36 14.26 -16.13 11.27
CA ALA A 36 15.49 -15.60 11.89
C ALA A 36 15.88 -14.13 11.64
N ALA A 37 15.02 -13.27 11.07
CA ALA A 37 15.28 -11.82 10.98
C ALA A 37 13.97 -11.05 11.17
N ARG A 38 14.03 -9.81 11.66
CA ARG A 38 12.85 -8.96 11.84
C ARG A 38 12.42 -8.47 10.47
N PHE A 39 11.61 -9.26 9.79
CA PHE A 39 11.05 -8.89 8.50
C PHE A 39 10.00 -7.80 8.70
N GLU A 40 10.35 -6.53 8.50
CA GLU A 40 9.44 -5.39 8.66
C GLU A 40 9.13 -4.78 7.28
N PRO A 41 8.24 -5.44 6.50
CA PRO A 41 7.91 -4.99 5.17
C PRO A 41 7.11 -3.69 5.28
N SER A 42 7.50 -2.71 4.47
CA SER A 42 6.81 -1.43 4.40
C SER A 42 6.09 -1.23 3.09
N GLY A 43 6.72 -1.60 1.96
CA GLY A 43 6.17 -1.40 0.62
C GLY A 43 6.10 -2.67 -0.21
N LEU A 44 5.21 -2.69 -1.19
CA LEU A 44 5.10 -3.78 -2.18
C LEU A 44 5.06 -3.25 -3.61
N ALA A 45 5.66 -3.97 -4.54
CA ALA A 45 5.39 -3.80 -5.96
C ALA A 45 5.32 -5.16 -6.66
N HIS A 46 4.32 -5.36 -7.51
CA HIS A 46 4.15 -6.60 -8.27
C HIS A 46 4.60 -6.44 -9.72
N GLN A 47 5.34 -7.43 -10.24
CA GLN A 47 5.74 -7.46 -11.65
C GLN A 47 5.90 -8.89 -12.17
N GLY A 48 5.05 -9.28 -13.11
CA GLY A 48 5.04 -10.62 -13.68
C GLY A 48 4.71 -11.66 -12.61
N GLU A 49 5.64 -12.57 -12.34
CA GLU A 49 5.50 -13.57 -11.25
C GLU A 49 6.23 -13.16 -9.96
N ASN A 50 6.77 -11.95 -9.90
CA ASN A 50 7.60 -11.50 -8.79
C ASN A 50 6.91 -10.44 -7.95
N LEU A 51 7.18 -10.50 -6.66
CA LEU A 51 6.80 -9.49 -5.69
C LEU A 51 8.06 -8.88 -5.09
N PHE A 52 8.16 -7.57 -5.18
CA PHE A 52 9.22 -6.77 -4.58
C PHE A 52 8.71 -6.29 -3.25
N VAL A 53 9.41 -6.66 -2.18
CA VAL A 53 9.08 -6.24 -0.83
C VAL A 53 10.15 -5.28 -0.36
N PHE A 54 9.74 -4.08 0.01
CA PHE A 54 10.61 -3.03 0.49
C PHE A 54 10.67 -3.06 2.02
N ASN A 55 11.85 -2.74 2.55
CA ASN A 55 12.14 -2.80 3.98
C ASN A 55 12.39 -1.40 4.55
N ASP A 56 11.82 -1.12 5.71
CA ASP A 56 12.05 0.13 6.43
C ASP A 56 13.33 0.10 7.29
N LYS A 57 13.95 -1.08 7.47
CA LYS A 57 15.15 -1.28 8.28
C LYS A 57 16.44 -0.88 7.57
N ASN A 58 17.33 -0.25 8.33
CA ASN A 58 18.58 0.33 7.83
C ASN A 58 19.75 -0.66 7.75
N ASP A 59 19.69 -1.73 8.54
CA ASP A 59 20.71 -2.77 8.69
C ASP A 59 20.40 -4.05 7.90
N GLU A 60 19.27 -4.05 7.19
CA GLU A 60 18.83 -5.15 6.34
C GLU A 60 18.84 -4.76 4.85
N PRO A 61 18.80 -5.73 3.94
CA PRO A 61 18.59 -5.44 2.53
C PRO A 61 17.35 -4.56 2.28
N PRO A 62 17.46 -3.55 1.38
CA PRO A 62 16.38 -2.60 1.15
C PRO A 62 15.21 -3.20 0.38
N VAL A 63 15.47 -4.23 -0.44
CA VAL A 63 14.48 -4.86 -1.31
C VAL A 63 14.71 -6.38 -1.33
N TYR A 64 13.64 -7.12 -1.10
CA TYR A 64 13.58 -8.58 -1.24
C TYR A 64 12.73 -8.93 -2.45
N LEU A 65 13.22 -9.86 -3.27
CA LEU A 65 12.49 -10.38 -4.42
C LEU A 65 11.90 -11.75 -4.08
N TYR A 66 10.58 -11.85 -4.10
CA TYR A 66 9.85 -13.11 -3.92
C TYR A 66 9.23 -13.58 -5.23
N HIS A 67 9.20 -14.90 -5.44
CA HIS A 67 8.38 -15.53 -6.47
C HIS A 67 7.00 -15.85 -5.89
N LEU A 68 5.95 -15.42 -6.59
CA LEU A 68 4.57 -15.63 -6.19
C LEU A 68 4.02 -16.91 -6.85
N GLN A 69 4.02 -18.03 -6.13
CA GLN A 69 3.35 -19.29 -6.52
C GLN A 69 2.23 -19.64 -5.51
N GLU A 70 2.07 -20.92 -5.14
CA GLU A 70 1.28 -21.41 -3.98
C GLU A 70 1.88 -20.98 -2.61
N GLY A 71 2.57 -19.84 -2.58
CA GLY A 71 3.35 -19.32 -1.48
C GLY A 71 4.40 -18.32 -1.96
N LEU A 72 5.16 -17.77 -1.03
CA LEU A 72 6.19 -16.77 -1.34
C LEU A 72 7.57 -17.33 -1.05
N PHE A 73 8.34 -17.48 -2.12
CA PHE A 73 9.69 -18.02 -2.07
C PHE A 73 10.67 -16.89 -2.31
N LEU A 74 11.51 -16.61 -1.31
CA LEU A 74 12.58 -15.62 -1.48
C LEU A 74 13.54 -16.09 -2.57
N ILE A 75 13.71 -15.27 -3.60
CA ILE A 75 14.63 -15.51 -4.71
C ILE A 75 15.99 -14.91 -4.36
N GLU A 76 16.02 -13.61 -4.09
CA GLU A 76 17.24 -12.85 -3.86
C GLU A 76 16.97 -11.53 -3.11
N ASN A 77 18.04 -10.93 -2.62
CA ASN A 77 18.04 -9.57 -2.09
C ASN A 77 18.58 -8.63 -3.17
N ILE A 78 17.89 -7.52 -3.43
CA ILE A 78 18.28 -6.57 -4.47
C ILE A 78 19.01 -5.40 -3.82
N PRO A 79 20.35 -5.28 -3.98
CA PRO A 79 21.07 -4.10 -3.54
C PRO A 79 20.77 -2.91 -4.46
N LEU A 80 20.68 -1.71 -3.89
CA LEU A 80 20.50 -0.49 -4.66
C LEU A 80 21.83 -0.05 -5.26
N ARG A 81 21.99 -0.29 -6.57
CA ARG A 81 23.20 0.04 -7.30
C ARG A 81 22.89 0.65 -8.65
N THR A 82 23.58 1.73 -8.98
CA THR A 82 23.53 2.33 -10.32
C THR A 82 24.10 1.38 -11.37
N ALA A 83 23.84 1.68 -12.65
CA ALA A 83 24.33 0.86 -13.76
C ALA A 83 25.87 0.74 -13.81
N ASP A 84 26.60 1.77 -13.35
CA ASP A 84 28.06 1.77 -13.17
C ASP A 84 28.53 1.14 -11.85
N GLY A 85 27.62 0.61 -11.03
CA GLY A 85 27.90 -0.17 -9.82
C GLY A 85 28.05 0.63 -8.52
N ARG A 86 27.84 1.95 -8.55
CA ARG A 86 27.85 2.79 -7.34
C ARG A 86 26.68 2.42 -6.44
N ILE A 87 26.92 2.39 -5.14
CA ILE A 87 25.88 2.13 -4.14
C ILE A 87 25.04 3.38 -3.96
N ILE A 88 23.72 3.23 -3.93
CA ILE A 88 22.79 4.29 -3.53
C ILE A 88 22.50 4.13 -2.05
N GLU A 89 22.81 5.17 -1.27
CA GLU A 89 22.48 5.23 0.15
C GLU A 89 21.06 5.78 0.32
N ALA A 90 20.11 4.85 0.38
CA ALA A 90 18.72 5.13 0.71
C ALA A 90 18.28 4.25 1.88
N ARG A 91 17.42 4.81 2.72
CA ARG A 91 17.03 4.26 4.00
C ARG A 91 15.54 4.44 4.22
N LYS A 92 14.95 3.49 4.96
CA LYS A 92 13.55 3.55 5.37
C LYS A 92 12.62 3.72 4.16
N PHE A 93 12.63 2.72 3.28
CA PHE A 93 11.61 2.64 2.24
C PHE A 93 10.25 2.51 2.91
N GLU A 94 9.24 3.14 2.35
CA GLU A 94 7.88 3.04 2.90
C GLU A 94 6.91 2.46 1.89
N ASP A 95 7.02 2.78 0.60
CA ASP A 95 6.16 2.17 -0.42
C ASP A 95 6.78 2.21 -1.81
N ALA A 96 6.20 1.44 -2.73
CA ALA A 96 6.64 1.36 -4.12
C ALA A 96 5.49 1.04 -5.07
N SER A 97 5.71 1.30 -6.35
CA SER A 97 4.74 0.98 -7.39
C SER A 97 5.45 0.56 -8.67
N ALA A 98 4.96 -0.50 -9.30
CA ALA A 98 5.42 -0.92 -10.61
C ALA A 98 4.79 -0.05 -11.71
N SER A 99 5.50 0.11 -12.84
CA SER A 99 4.98 0.83 -14.01
C SER A 99 3.65 0.22 -14.50
N ASN A 100 2.63 1.07 -14.66
CA ASN A 100 1.33 0.68 -15.20
C ASN A 100 1.33 0.60 -16.73
N ARG A 101 2.40 1.04 -17.39
CA ARG A 101 2.55 1.04 -18.87
C ARG A 101 3.16 -0.24 -19.44
N GLY A 102 3.31 -1.29 -18.62
CA GLY A 102 3.94 -2.55 -19.02
C GLY A 102 5.47 -2.44 -19.15
N SER A 103 6.06 -1.34 -18.68
CA SER A 103 7.49 -1.27 -18.45
C SER A 103 7.83 -2.16 -17.24
N ARG A 104 9.07 -2.66 -17.18
CA ARG A 104 9.54 -3.45 -16.05
C ARG A 104 10.19 -2.59 -14.95
N GLU A 105 9.86 -1.31 -14.91
CA GLU A 105 10.39 -0.38 -13.91
C GLU A 105 9.52 -0.39 -12.65
N ILE A 106 10.17 -0.14 -11.51
CA ILE A 106 9.55 0.03 -10.20
C ILE A 106 10.04 1.35 -9.63
N TYR A 107 9.15 2.09 -8.99
CA TYR A 107 9.44 3.37 -8.38
C TYR A 107 9.16 3.24 -6.88
N ALA A 108 10.13 3.62 -6.05
CA ALA A 108 10.05 3.46 -4.61
C ALA A 108 10.39 4.75 -3.89
N VAL A 109 9.70 5.00 -2.78
CA VAL A 109 9.84 6.20 -1.97
C VAL A 109 10.35 5.85 -0.57
N THR A 110 11.18 6.72 0.00
CA THR A 110 11.55 6.66 1.42
C THR A 110 10.65 7.52 2.29
N SER A 111 10.88 7.53 3.60
CA SER A 111 9.97 8.14 4.59
C SER A 111 9.77 9.66 4.55
N TYR A 112 10.75 10.43 4.06
CA TYR A 112 10.78 11.88 4.19
C TYR A 112 10.55 12.39 5.64
N ASP A 113 10.92 11.61 6.65
CA ASP A 113 10.63 11.90 8.07
C ASP A 113 11.74 12.70 8.78
N ARG A 114 12.84 13.00 8.08
CA ARG A 114 14.01 13.70 8.64
C ARG A 114 14.80 14.49 7.58
N PRO A 115 15.70 15.41 7.98
CA PRO A 115 16.48 16.19 7.01
C PRO A 115 17.63 15.43 6.33
N ASP A 116 18.00 14.25 6.83
CA ASP A 116 19.05 13.42 6.23
C ASP A 116 18.65 13.01 4.78
N PRO A 117 19.46 13.33 3.76
CA PRO A 117 19.17 12.99 2.38
C PRO A 117 18.90 11.50 2.13
N ALA A 118 19.47 10.59 2.92
CA ALA A 118 19.25 9.15 2.76
C ALA A 118 17.78 8.73 2.99
N TYR A 119 16.98 9.57 3.66
CA TYR A 119 15.57 9.36 3.95
C TYR A 119 14.64 10.19 3.05
N ASN A 120 15.20 10.96 2.12
CA ASN A 120 14.46 11.83 1.20
C ASN A 120 14.80 11.44 -0.25
N ARG A 121 14.40 10.23 -0.64
CA ARG A 121 14.72 9.62 -1.93
C ARG A 121 13.47 9.11 -2.63
N LEU A 122 13.46 9.35 -3.93
CA LEU A 122 12.64 8.63 -4.90
C LEU A 122 13.59 7.88 -5.83
N ILE A 123 13.38 6.57 -5.98
CA ILE A 123 14.29 5.69 -6.70
C ILE A 123 13.51 4.94 -7.77
N LYS A 124 14.09 4.88 -8.97
CA LYS A 124 13.65 3.97 -10.03
C LYS A 124 14.53 2.74 -10.04
N ILE A 125 13.93 1.56 -10.06
CA ILE A 125 14.59 0.26 -10.17
C ILE A 125 14.20 -0.34 -11.52
N SER A 126 15.18 -0.75 -12.32
CA SER A 126 15.00 -1.23 -13.69
C SER A 126 15.79 -2.52 -13.91
N PRO A 127 15.30 -3.46 -14.74
CA PRO A 127 16.05 -4.65 -15.08
C PRO A 127 17.25 -4.30 -15.97
N ARG A 128 18.35 -5.05 -15.82
CA ARG A 128 19.54 -4.90 -16.68
C ARG A 128 19.51 -5.88 -17.85
N SER A 129 20.06 -5.45 -18.98
CA SER A 129 20.37 -6.35 -20.10
C SER A 129 21.34 -7.43 -19.62
N GLY A 130 20.92 -8.70 -19.66
CA GLY A 130 21.70 -9.83 -19.16
C GLY A 130 21.34 -10.31 -17.75
N GLY A 131 20.32 -9.74 -17.12
CA GLY A 131 19.81 -10.15 -15.81
C GLY A 131 20.21 -9.24 -14.65
N GLY A 132 19.48 -9.33 -13.55
CA GLY A 132 19.62 -8.48 -12.38
C GLY A 132 18.98 -7.09 -12.55
N TRP A 133 19.26 -6.21 -11.59
CA TRP A 133 18.60 -4.92 -11.43
C TRP A 133 19.61 -3.78 -11.31
N SER A 134 19.22 -2.59 -11.75
CA SER A 134 19.92 -1.34 -11.51
C SER A 134 18.95 -0.30 -10.96
N SER A 135 19.48 0.63 -10.18
CA SER A 135 18.72 1.66 -9.51
C SER A 135 19.21 3.05 -9.93
N GLU A 136 18.30 4.01 -10.03
CA GLU A 136 18.57 5.41 -10.37
C GLU A 136 17.83 6.30 -9.36
N GLU A 137 18.55 7.26 -8.77
CA GLU A 137 17.92 8.30 -7.97
C GLU A 137 17.20 9.31 -8.87
N LEU A 138 16.03 9.77 -8.46
CA LEU A 138 15.25 10.81 -9.15
C LEU A 138 15.30 12.11 -8.35
N PRO A 139 16.45 12.83 -8.30
CA PRO A 139 16.67 13.92 -7.35
C PRO A 139 15.74 15.12 -7.57
N GLU A 140 15.34 15.40 -8.81
CA GLU A 140 14.43 16.50 -9.12
C GLU A 140 13.02 16.24 -8.58
N LEU A 141 12.51 15.02 -8.74
CA LEU A 141 11.23 14.60 -8.16
C LEU A 141 11.33 14.50 -6.65
N GLY A 142 12.46 14.02 -6.13
CA GLY A 142 12.70 13.95 -4.71
C GLY A 142 12.75 15.33 -4.04
N ALA A 143 13.31 16.33 -4.72
CA ALA A 143 13.31 17.72 -4.28
C ALA A 143 11.90 18.32 -4.28
N LYS A 144 11.10 18.08 -5.33
CA LYS A 144 9.69 18.49 -5.36
C LYS A 144 8.92 17.92 -4.16
N LEU A 145 9.08 16.64 -3.84
CA LEU A 145 8.44 16.05 -2.66
C LEU A 145 8.84 16.74 -1.36
N ALA A 146 10.10 17.17 -1.22
CA ALA A 146 10.53 17.91 -0.03
C ALA A 146 9.80 19.26 0.14
N GLU A 147 9.32 19.88 -0.95
CA GLU A 147 8.50 21.11 -0.90
C GLU A 147 7.13 20.89 -0.24
N LEU A 148 6.65 19.64 -0.11
CA LEU A 148 5.37 19.34 0.57
C LEU A 148 5.36 19.85 2.02
N ARG A 149 6.49 19.82 2.74
CA ARG A 149 6.56 20.35 4.11
C ARG A 149 6.16 21.82 4.17
N GLU A 150 6.65 22.62 3.23
CA GLU A 150 6.32 24.05 3.13
C GLU A 150 4.85 24.26 2.76
N ARG A 151 4.32 23.47 1.81
CA ARG A 151 2.91 23.53 1.39
C ARG A 151 1.93 23.13 2.49
N LEU A 152 2.30 22.14 3.29
CA LEU A 152 1.54 21.68 4.46
C LEU A 152 1.70 22.61 5.67
N ASN A 153 2.59 23.61 5.60
CA ASN A 153 2.92 24.52 6.69
C ASN A 153 3.27 23.75 7.99
N THR A 154 4.09 22.71 7.86
CA THR A 154 4.46 21.80 8.96
C THR A 154 5.98 21.58 9.00
N PRO A 155 6.63 21.59 10.18
CA PRO A 155 8.06 21.32 10.27
C PRO A 155 8.40 19.82 10.12
N TYR A 156 7.45 18.93 10.40
CA TYR A 156 7.58 17.49 10.21
C TYR A 156 6.46 16.95 9.31
N MET A 157 6.84 16.06 8.41
CA MET A 157 5.93 15.20 7.68
C MET A 157 6.54 13.81 7.56
N LYS A 158 5.72 12.78 7.39
CA LYS A 158 6.13 11.45 6.92
C LYS A 158 5.32 11.08 5.69
N ILE A 159 6.00 10.66 4.64
CA ILE A 159 5.41 9.99 3.49
C ILE A 159 5.46 8.50 3.78
N GLU A 160 4.34 7.80 3.58
CA GLU A 160 4.37 6.34 3.60
C GLU A 160 3.84 5.72 2.33
N ALA A 161 2.85 6.31 1.65
CA ALA A 161 2.26 5.66 0.47
C ALA A 161 2.73 6.24 -0.86
N PHE A 162 2.78 5.40 -1.89
CA PHE A 162 3.22 5.77 -3.23
C PHE A 162 2.60 4.89 -4.31
N ALA A 163 1.89 5.50 -5.27
CA ALA A 163 1.41 4.80 -6.48
C ALA A 163 1.69 5.62 -7.74
N LEU A 164 1.96 4.96 -8.86
CA LEU A 164 1.99 5.64 -10.15
C LEU A 164 0.57 5.93 -10.66
N SER A 165 0.42 6.99 -11.45
CA SER A 165 -0.80 7.19 -12.24
C SER A 165 -0.96 6.05 -13.25
N ARG A 166 -2.18 5.78 -13.73
CA ARG A 166 -2.43 4.76 -14.77
C ARG A 166 -1.50 4.89 -15.99
N ASP A 167 -1.10 6.11 -16.32
CA ASP A 167 -0.26 6.43 -17.47
C ASP A 167 1.20 6.74 -17.11
N ASP A 168 1.62 6.48 -15.86
CA ASP A 168 2.95 6.77 -15.29
C ASP A 168 3.43 8.21 -15.51
N ARG A 169 2.53 9.16 -15.78
CA ARG A 169 2.87 10.58 -15.98
C ARG A 169 2.91 11.36 -14.67
N ALA A 170 2.31 10.81 -13.62
CA ALA A 170 2.35 11.33 -12.27
C ALA A 170 2.54 10.18 -11.27
N ALA A 171 2.89 10.53 -10.05
CA ALA A 171 2.76 9.69 -8.87
C ALA A 171 1.74 10.31 -7.92
N TYR A 172 1.07 9.47 -7.16
CA TYR A 172 0.27 9.80 -6.00
C TYR A 172 1.08 9.44 -4.76
N VAL A 173 1.24 10.41 -3.86
CA VAL A 173 2.07 10.29 -2.67
C VAL A 173 1.22 10.55 -1.43
N GLY A 174 1.22 9.58 -0.52
CA GLY A 174 0.47 9.63 0.73
C GLY A 174 1.28 10.21 1.86
N VAL A 175 0.80 11.30 2.43
CA VAL A 175 1.30 11.86 3.68
C VAL A 175 0.56 11.18 4.82
N ARG A 176 1.32 10.51 5.68
CA ARG A 176 0.81 9.78 6.86
C ARG A 176 0.81 10.61 8.12
N GLU A 177 1.88 11.35 8.34
CA GLU A 177 2.08 12.10 9.57
C GLU A 177 2.42 13.53 9.24
N ILE A 178 1.92 14.44 10.06
CA ILE A 178 2.36 15.85 10.13
C ILE A 178 2.49 16.26 11.59
N GLY A 179 3.28 17.29 11.88
CA GLY A 179 3.37 17.81 13.25
C GLY A 179 4.61 18.65 13.51
N PRO A 180 4.86 19.02 14.78
CA PRO A 180 6.06 19.73 15.17
C PRO A 180 7.36 18.90 15.05
N SER A 181 7.27 17.57 15.22
CA SER A 181 8.41 16.64 15.09
C SER A 181 7.96 15.19 14.95
N TYR A 182 8.88 14.27 14.62
CA TYR A 182 8.62 12.82 14.61
C TYR A 182 8.22 12.25 15.97
N LYS A 183 8.40 12.99 17.08
CA LYS A 183 8.01 12.56 18.43
C LYS A 183 6.59 12.96 18.79
N GLU A 184 6.02 13.90 18.06
CA GLU A 184 4.68 14.44 18.28
C GLU A 184 3.90 14.44 16.94
N PRO A 185 3.80 13.29 16.25
CA PRO A 185 3.09 13.22 14.99
C PRO A 185 1.56 13.25 15.21
N SER A 186 0.85 13.79 14.22
CA SER A 186 -0.59 13.58 14.02
C SER A 186 -0.79 12.75 12.77
N TYR A 187 -1.51 11.63 12.91
CA TYR A 187 -1.87 10.80 11.76
C TYR A 187 -2.89 11.50 10.86
N VAL A 188 -2.66 11.40 9.56
CA VAL A 188 -3.43 12.00 8.49
C VAL A 188 -3.50 11.04 7.30
N VAL A 189 -4.55 11.20 6.50
CA VAL A 189 -4.70 10.52 5.21
C VAL A 189 -4.83 11.62 4.17
N MET A 190 -3.70 12.02 3.59
CA MET A 190 -3.66 13.01 2.51
C MET A 190 -2.91 12.44 1.31
N ILE A 191 -3.49 12.54 0.12
CA ILE A 191 -2.84 12.14 -1.14
C ILE A 191 -2.54 13.38 -1.95
N TRP A 192 -1.29 13.48 -2.39
CA TRP A 192 -0.78 14.54 -3.26
C TRP A 192 -0.37 13.97 -4.61
N LYS A 193 -0.65 14.69 -5.68
CA LYS A 193 -0.24 14.37 -7.04
C LYS A 193 1.09 15.06 -7.36
N LEU A 194 2.09 14.26 -7.69
CA LEU A 194 3.43 14.66 -8.14
C LEU A 194 3.58 14.34 -9.64
N PRO A 195 3.65 15.34 -10.54
CA PRO A 195 3.96 15.06 -11.94
C PRO A 195 5.40 14.58 -12.12
N ILE A 196 5.55 13.50 -12.89
CA ILE A 196 6.83 12.84 -13.20
C ILE A 196 7.42 13.36 -14.51
N VAL A 197 6.59 13.80 -15.46
CA VAL A 197 7.03 14.34 -16.76
C VAL A 197 7.21 15.87 -16.71
N ASP A 198 8.15 16.37 -17.52
CA ASP A 198 8.45 17.80 -17.62
C ASP A 198 7.23 18.64 -18.01
N GLY A 199 7.07 19.78 -17.35
CA GLY A 199 5.97 20.73 -17.59
C GLY A 199 4.64 20.36 -16.93
N GLY A 200 4.62 19.37 -16.03
CA GLY A 200 3.43 19.05 -15.24
C GLY A 200 3.04 20.16 -14.25
N ASP A 201 1.77 20.15 -13.85
CA ASP A 201 1.17 21.06 -12.87
C ASP A 201 1.93 21.07 -11.52
N PRO A 202 1.81 22.10 -10.67
CA PRO A 202 2.41 22.06 -9.34
C PRO A 202 1.87 20.88 -8.52
N LEU A 203 2.60 20.49 -7.46
CA LEU A 203 2.08 19.56 -6.45
C LEU A 203 0.69 19.97 -5.99
N GLU A 204 -0.26 19.05 -6.10
CA GLU A 204 -1.68 19.27 -5.84
C GLU A 204 -2.19 18.24 -4.82
N LYS A 205 -2.92 18.70 -3.80
CA LYS A 205 -3.63 17.80 -2.89
C LYS A 205 -4.90 17.33 -3.57
N VAL A 206 -5.02 16.02 -3.80
CA VAL A 206 -6.13 15.42 -4.55
C VAL A 206 -7.12 14.66 -3.67
N LEU A 207 -6.71 14.26 -2.46
CA LEU A 207 -7.59 13.61 -1.50
C LEU A 207 -7.16 13.94 -0.07
N GLU A 208 -8.14 14.10 0.81
CA GLU A 208 -7.96 14.13 2.26
C GLU A 208 -9.12 13.38 2.92
N VAL A 209 -8.83 12.48 3.85
CA VAL A 209 -9.84 11.67 4.53
C VAL A 209 -9.79 11.92 6.03
N ASP A 210 -10.94 12.31 6.60
CA ASP A 210 -11.11 12.44 8.05
C ASP A 210 -11.48 11.07 8.66
N THR A 211 -10.44 10.32 9.04
CA THR A 211 -10.58 8.99 9.67
C THR A 211 -11.20 9.07 11.06
N VAL A 212 -11.02 10.19 11.78
CA VAL A 212 -11.67 10.41 13.09
C VAL A 212 -13.18 10.51 12.92
N LYS A 213 -13.65 11.27 11.93
CA LYS A 213 -15.08 11.34 11.61
C LYS A 213 -15.63 9.99 11.13
N ARG A 214 -14.84 9.22 10.37
CA ARG A 214 -15.30 7.94 9.80
C ARG A 214 -15.33 6.80 10.82
N PHE A 215 -14.34 6.73 11.70
CA PHE A 215 -14.09 5.57 12.57
C PHE A 215 -13.97 5.91 14.06
N GLY A 216 -14.02 7.19 14.44
CA GLY A 216 -13.82 7.63 15.82
C GLY A 216 -12.36 7.59 16.29
N ARG A 217 -11.40 7.42 15.38
CA ARG A 217 -9.95 7.40 15.68
C ARG A 217 -9.14 7.90 14.50
N ALA A 218 -7.95 8.42 14.77
CA ALA A 218 -7.01 8.83 13.73
C ALA A 218 -6.28 7.59 13.18
N GLU A 219 -6.24 7.48 11.86
CA GLU A 219 -5.41 6.52 11.12
C GLU A 219 -4.55 7.27 10.12
N GLY A 220 -3.36 6.75 9.85
CA GLY A 220 -2.45 7.29 8.85
C GLY A 220 -2.48 6.43 7.58
N ILE A 221 -2.24 7.04 6.42
CA ILE A 221 -2.05 6.27 5.17
C ILE A 221 -0.75 5.47 5.25
N SER A 222 -0.75 4.20 4.83
CA SER A 222 0.45 3.34 4.83
C SER A 222 0.90 2.92 3.43
N ALA A 223 -0.02 2.60 2.51
CA ALA A 223 0.34 2.30 1.12
C ALA A 223 -0.74 2.67 0.10
N LEU A 224 -0.33 2.74 -1.16
CA LEU A 224 -1.18 2.98 -2.32
C LEU A 224 -0.78 2.05 -3.46
N GLU A 225 -1.75 1.51 -4.19
CA GLU A 225 -1.49 0.71 -5.38
C GLU A 225 -2.59 0.93 -6.43
N TYR A 226 -2.24 0.88 -7.71
CA TYR A 226 -3.23 0.96 -8.79
C TYR A 226 -3.74 -0.43 -9.19
N ASP A 227 -5.05 -0.66 -9.04
CA ASP A 227 -5.75 -1.82 -9.62
C ASP A 227 -6.25 -1.47 -11.03
N GLY A 228 -5.42 -1.77 -12.04
CA GLY A 228 -5.75 -1.49 -13.43
C GLY A 228 -6.91 -2.32 -14.00
N LEU A 229 -7.20 -3.49 -13.41
CA LEU A 229 -8.32 -4.34 -13.84
C LEU A 229 -9.66 -3.70 -13.44
N ARG A 230 -9.74 -3.16 -12.22
CA ARG A 230 -10.95 -2.52 -11.67
C ARG A 230 -10.96 -1.00 -11.78
N LYS A 231 -9.89 -0.39 -12.30
CA LYS A 231 -9.71 1.06 -12.48
C LYS A 231 -9.93 1.84 -11.17
N ARG A 232 -9.23 1.41 -10.14
CA ARG A 232 -9.28 1.99 -8.80
C ARG A 232 -7.89 2.04 -8.19
N TYR A 233 -7.68 2.95 -7.25
CA TYR A 233 -6.54 2.89 -6.34
C TYR A 233 -6.96 2.14 -5.10
N LEU A 234 -6.13 1.20 -4.67
CA LEU A 234 -6.19 0.61 -3.35
C LEU A 234 -5.38 1.50 -2.42
N MET A 235 -5.93 1.75 -1.24
CA MET A 235 -5.24 2.50 -0.19
C MET A 235 -5.28 1.68 1.08
N LEU A 236 -4.14 1.59 1.76
CA LEU A 236 -4.06 1.10 3.12
C LEU A 236 -4.00 2.28 4.09
N THR A 237 -4.74 2.16 5.19
CA THR A 237 -4.54 2.99 6.38
C THR A 237 -4.20 2.10 7.55
N SER A 238 -3.39 2.61 8.47
CA SER A 238 -3.01 1.88 9.68
C SER A 238 -2.98 2.80 10.91
N TYR A 239 -3.15 2.22 12.09
CA TYR A 239 -3.07 2.93 13.37
C TYR A 239 -2.41 2.04 14.42
N GLU A 240 -1.76 2.70 15.37
CA GLU A 240 -1.15 2.08 16.54
C GLU A 240 -1.40 2.94 17.77
N GLY A 241 -1.93 2.33 18.83
CA GLY A 241 -2.12 2.92 20.15
C GLY A 241 -1.44 2.09 21.24
N GLU A 242 -1.58 2.50 22.50
CA GLU A 242 -0.83 1.89 23.61
C GLU A 242 -1.29 0.49 24.03
N SER A 243 -2.54 0.11 23.72
CA SER A 243 -3.05 -1.23 24.02
C SER A 243 -2.84 -2.20 22.86
N ILE A 244 -2.73 -3.50 23.16
CA ILE A 244 -2.69 -4.57 22.14
C ILE A 244 -3.91 -4.53 21.20
N ASP A 245 -5.05 -4.05 21.69
CA ASP A 245 -6.29 -3.92 20.91
C ASP A 245 -6.35 -2.65 20.04
N ALA A 246 -5.36 -1.77 20.15
CA ALA A 246 -5.26 -0.50 19.43
C ALA A 246 -4.28 -0.57 18.26
N LEU A 247 -4.13 -1.74 17.64
CA LEU A 247 -3.42 -1.94 16.38
C LEU A 247 -4.44 -2.33 15.31
N GLY A 248 -4.22 -1.89 14.07
CA GLY A 248 -5.05 -2.31 12.95
C GLY A 248 -4.97 -1.37 11.76
N GLY A 249 -5.93 -1.54 10.86
CA GLY A 249 -6.02 -0.72 9.66
C GLY A 249 -7.17 -1.11 8.75
N HIS A 250 -7.19 -0.48 7.57
CA HIS A 250 -8.22 -0.70 6.56
C HIS A 250 -7.64 -0.74 5.16
N LEU A 251 -8.27 -1.57 4.31
CA LEU A 251 -8.11 -1.53 2.86
C LEU A 251 -9.30 -0.77 2.27
N TRP A 252 -8.99 0.24 1.47
CA TRP A 252 -9.96 1.09 0.80
C TRP A 252 -9.88 0.94 -0.72
N ALA A 253 -11.00 1.17 -1.39
CA ALA A 253 -11.06 1.38 -2.83
C ALA A 253 -11.40 2.85 -3.13
N ILE A 254 -10.52 3.49 -3.89
CA ILE A 254 -10.65 4.86 -4.37
C ILE A 254 -10.89 4.80 -5.88
N PRO A 255 -12.02 5.30 -6.41
CA PRO A 255 -12.22 5.40 -7.85
C PRO A 255 -11.09 6.17 -8.52
N GLU A 256 -10.55 5.67 -9.64
CA GLU A 256 -9.44 6.32 -10.37
C GLU A 256 -9.73 7.79 -10.68
N ASP A 257 -10.96 8.08 -11.08
CA ASP A 257 -11.34 9.40 -11.53
C ASP A 257 -11.40 10.44 -10.39
N LEU A 258 -11.48 9.99 -9.14
CA LEU A 258 -11.38 10.85 -7.97
C LEU A 258 -9.98 11.47 -7.86
N LEU A 259 -8.93 10.66 -8.00
CA LEU A 259 -7.54 11.14 -7.93
C LEU A 259 -7.10 11.83 -9.23
N GLU A 260 -7.70 11.51 -10.38
CA GLU A 260 -7.38 12.19 -11.64
C GLU A 260 -7.99 13.60 -11.73
N LYS A 261 -9.24 13.78 -11.26
CA LYS A 261 -10.01 15.04 -11.38
C LYS A 261 -9.94 15.94 -10.15
N GLY A 262 -9.35 15.47 -9.05
CA GLY A 262 -8.91 16.28 -7.92
C GLY A 262 -9.99 16.87 -7.01
N THR A 263 -11.27 16.53 -7.17
CA THR A 263 -12.33 17.10 -6.33
C THR A 263 -13.55 16.19 -6.25
N GLY A 264 -13.74 15.55 -5.09
CA GLY A 264 -15.00 14.89 -4.75
C GLY A 264 -15.03 14.49 -3.27
N ASP A 265 -16.02 14.98 -2.53
CA ASP A 265 -16.56 14.26 -1.37
C ASP A 265 -17.27 13.03 -1.93
N CYS A 266 -16.51 11.99 -2.29
CA CYS A 266 -17.04 10.72 -2.73
C CYS A 266 -16.83 9.69 -1.63
N ASP A 267 -17.84 8.85 -1.41
CA ASP A 267 -17.76 7.70 -0.52
C ASP A 267 -16.69 6.73 -1.07
N ILE A 268 -15.46 6.89 -0.60
CA ILE A 268 -14.43 5.86 -0.76
C ILE A 268 -14.87 4.63 0.03
N GLU A 269 -14.79 3.47 -0.61
CA GLU A 269 -15.29 2.22 -0.06
C GLU A 269 -14.24 1.61 0.85
N VAL A 270 -14.64 1.13 2.03
CA VAL A 270 -13.80 0.27 2.87
C VAL A 270 -14.06 -1.16 2.42
N LEU A 271 -13.08 -1.78 1.76
CA LEU A 271 -13.17 -3.18 1.33
C LEU A 271 -12.95 -4.13 2.51
N ARG A 272 -12.04 -3.77 3.43
CA ARG A 272 -11.68 -4.65 4.55
C ARG A 272 -11.09 -3.91 5.76
N SER A 273 -11.24 -4.51 6.94
CA SER A 273 -10.61 -4.09 8.20
C SER A 273 -9.65 -5.17 8.71
N PHE A 274 -8.54 -4.74 9.31
CA PHE A 274 -7.50 -5.60 9.84
C PHE A 274 -7.27 -5.36 11.34
N LEU A 275 -6.90 -6.43 12.07
CA LEU A 275 -6.45 -6.34 13.47
C LEU A 275 -4.93 -6.15 13.61
N HIS A 276 -4.20 -6.25 12.50
CA HIS A 276 -2.76 -5.98 12.42
C HIS A 276 -2.53 -4.75 11.55
N LYS A 277 -1.35 -4.14 11.66
CA LYS A 277 -0.98 -2.93 10.93
C LYS A 277 -0.63 -3.28 9.48
N PRO A 278 -1.51 -2.99 8.49
CA PRO A 278 -1.19 -3.26 7.09
C PRO A 278 -0.25 -2.16 6.58
N GLU A 279 0.84 -2.54 5.92
CA GLU A 279 1.87 -1.59 5.48
C GLU A 279 1.97 -1.49 3.97
N GLY A 280 1.95 -2.60 3.24
CA GLY A 280 2.13 -2.60 1.78
C GLY A 280 0.99 -3.32 1.07
N VAL A 281 0.65 -2.86 -0.13
CA VAL A 281 -0.36 -3.49 -0.99
C VAL A 281 0.16 -3.60 -2.43
N ALA A 282 -0.15 -4.70 -3.11
CA ALA A 282 0.12 -4.87 -4.53
C ALA A 282 -1.04 -5.59 -5.23
N VAL A 283 -1.23 -5.37 -6.52
CA VAL A 283 -2.25 -6.07 -7.32
C VAL A 283 -1.56 -6.95 -8.35
N THR A 284 -1.94 -8.22 -8.35
CA THR A 284 -1.42 -9.21 -9.31
C THR A 284 -2.14 -9.12 -10.66
N GLU A 285 -1.56 -9.70 -11.71
CA GLU A 285 -2.14 -9.65 -13.07
C GLU A 285 -3.53 -10.30 -13.17
N ASP A 286 -3.83 -11.30 -12.33
CA ASP A 286 -5.14 -11.94 -12.25
C ASP A 286 -6.13 -11.21 -11.34
N GLY A 287 -5.72 -10.08 -10.76
CA GLY A 287 -6.55 -9.21 -9.94
C GLY A 287 -6.62 -9.60 -8.46
N ARG A 288 -5.78 -10.53 -7.97
CA ARG A 288 -5.62 -10.75 -6.52
C ARG A 288 -4.92 -9.56 -5.88
N ILE A 289 -5.43 -9.14 -4.73
CA ILE A 289 -4.88 -8.05 -3.92
C ILE A 289 -3.99 -8.63 -2.84
N VAL A 290 -2.69 -8.35 -2.88
CA VAL A 290 -1.69 -8.80 -1.92
C VAL A 290 -1.46 -7.74 -0.86
N VAL A 291 -1.60 -8.06 0.44
CA VAL A 291 -1.33 -7.12 1.55
C VAL A 291 -0.28 -7.69 2.51
N VAL A 292 0.74 -6.88 2.84
CA VAL A 292 1.73 -7.14 3.90
C VAL A 292 1.46 -6.35 5.17
N PHE A 293 1.91 -6.90 6.29
CA PHE A 293 1.73 -6.35 7.62
C PHE A 293 3.09 -6.13 8.28
N ASP A 294 3.19 -5.06 9.06
CA ASP A 294 4.33 -4.80 9.93
C ASP A 294 4.48 -5.93 10.95
N ASP A 295 5.66 -6.51 11.05
CA ASP A 295 5.97 -7.67 11.89
C ASP A 295 6.61 -7.20 13.22
N ASP A 296 6.15 -6.11 13.84
CA ASP A 296 6.62 -5.74 15.19
C ASP A 296 6.27 -6.87 16.19
N SER A 297 7.33 -7.58 16.57
CA SER A 297 7.30 -8.83 17.34
C SER A 297 6.65 -8.77 18.73
N SER A 298 6.29 -7.58 19.23
CA SER A 298 5.72 -7.42 20.57
C SER A 298 4.19 -7.57 20.67
N ARG A 299 3.44 -7.59 19.55
CA ARG A 299 1.96 -7.46 19.57
C ARG A 299 1.19 -8.51 18.76
N LYS A 300 1.82 -9.62 18.37
CA LYS A 300 1.32 -10.53 17.32
C LYS A 300 0.33 -11.61 17.72
N GLU A 301 0.01 -11.78 19.00
CA GLU A 301 -1.06 -12.70 19.38
C GLU A 301 -2.40 -11.98 19.17
N GLY A 302 -2.79 -11.80 17.91
CA GLY A 302 -4.15 -11.40 17.57
C GLY A 302 -5.11 -12.50 18.03
N ASP A 303 -6.25 -12.11 18.59
CA ASP A 303 -7.29 -13.04 19.08
C ASP A 303 -8.18 -13.47 17.89
N PRO A 304 -8.08 -14.72 17.37
CA PRO A 304 -8.88 -15.16 16.23
C PRO A 304 -10.38 -15.16 16.55
N GLU A 305 -10.77 -15.45 17.80
CA GLU A 305 -12.18 -15.40 18.20
C GLU A 305 -12.70 -13.96 18.21
N ARG A 306 -11.85 -12.99 18.55
CA ARG A 306 -12.15 -11.56 18.40
C ARG A 306 -12.28 -11.16 16.94
N ALA A 307 -11.38 -11.62 16.08
CA ALA A 307 -11.39 -11.35 14.65
C ALA A 307 -12.71 -11.79 14.01
N ASP A 308 -13.12 -13.04 14.26
CA ASP A 308 -14.39 -13.59 13.80
C ASP A 308 -15.59 -12.80 14.34
N ARG A 309 -15.57 -12.46 15.64
CA ARG A 309 -16.64 -11.68 16.27
C ARG A 309 -16.77 -10.26 15.74
N GLU A 310 -15.65 -9.64 15.37
CA GLU A 310 -15.61 -8.26 14.83
C GLU A 310 -15.70 -8.21 13.30
N GLY A 311 -15.72 -9.36 12.62
CA GLY A 311 -15.65 -9.42 11.15
C GLY A 311 -14.35 -8.84 10.59
N LYS A 312 -13.26 -9.00 11.33
CA LYS A 312 -11.92 -8.49 10.97
C LYS A 312 -10.99 -9.64 10.62
N PHE A 313 -9.99 -9.32 9.81
CA PHE A 313 -8.96 -10.28 9.44
C PHE A 313 -7.83 -10.34 10.48
N ASN A 314 -7.38 -11.55 10.82
CA ASN A 314 -6.27 -11.84 11.73
C ASN A 314 -5.13 -12.49 10.95
N VAL A 315 -3.87 -12.17 11.27
CA VAL A 315 -2.69 -12.85 10.70
C VAL A 315 -1.82 -13.42 11.82
N TYR A 316 -1.13 -14.54 11.53
CA TYR A 316 -0.09 -15.06 12.41
C TYR A 316 1.30 -14.50 12.03
N GLN A 317 2.28 -14.64 12.92
CA GLN A 317 3.65 -14.20 12.67
C GLN A 317 4.24 -14.84 11.39
N ASN A 318 4.87 -14.03 10.54
CA ASN A 318 5.37 -14.43 9.20
C ASN A 318 4.28 -14.81 8.17
N GLU A 319 3.00 -14.54 8.45
CA GLU A 319 1.93 -14.56 7.46
C GLU A 319 1.71 -13.15 6.94
N ALA A 320 2.59 -12.74 6.04
CA ALA A 320 2.62 -11.36 5.57
C ALA A 320 1.76 -11.15 4.32
N PHE A 321 0.82 -12.03 3.98
CA PHE A 321 0.22 -11.99 2.64
C PHE A 321 -1.21 -12.49 2.62
N TYR A 322 -2.11 -11.54 2.41
CA TYR A 322 -3.53 -11.75 2.18
C TYR A 322 -3.85 -11.66 0.68
N SER A 323 -4.77 -12.48 0.16
CA SER A 323 -5.36 -12.30 -1.18
C SER A 323 -6.86 -12.08 -1.10
N VAL A 324 -7.36 -10.93 -1.55
CA VAL A 324 -8.80 -10.73 -1.84
C VAL A 324 -9.06 -11.15 -3.28
N PHE A 325 -10.10 -11.95 -3.50
CA PHE A 325 -10.77 -12.04 -4.81
C PHE A 325 -12.07 -11.22 -4.73
N GLU A 326 -12.15 -10.09 -5.43
CA GLU A 326 -13.41 -9.36 -5.66
C GLU A 326 -13.82 -9.40 -7.12
#